data_AF-A0A840PRV7-F1
#
_entry.id   AF-A0A840PRV7-F1
#
_cell.length_a   1.000
_cell.length_b   1.000
_cell.length_c   1.000
_cell.angle_alpha   90.00
_cell.angle_beta   90.00
_cell.angle_gamma   90.00
#
_symmetry.space_group_name_H-M   'P 1'
#
loop_
_entity.id
_entity.type
_entity.pdbx_description
1 polymer ?
#
loop_
_entity_poly.entity_id
_entity_poly.type
_entity_poly.pdbx_seq_one_letter_code
_entity_poly.pdbx_strand_id
1 'polypeptide(L)'
;MADTATDVISEALTTATPSADDILDALGTAGYLVIRPETGPAWMPVTARSLAKVHKCADLLNNGRTLQQVAAEMRVSTRQAERYSAAAREMGLIERRR
;
A
#
# COMPACT_ATOMS: atom_id res chain seq x y z
N MET A 1 -5.49 27.96 11.15
CA MET A 1 -4.51 27.18 11.93
C MET A 1 -5.11 25.81 12.06
N ALA A 2 -4.46 24.79 11.48
CA ALA A 2 -4.83 23.41 11.73
C ALA A 2 -4.36 23.08 13.16
N ASP A 3 -5.29 22.92 14.09
CA ASP A 3 -4.95 22.71 15.51
C ASP A 3 -4.68 21.22 15.81
N THR A 4 -5.05 20.33 14.88
CA THR A 4 -4.87 18.89 15.01
C THR A 4 -4.30 18.25 13.74
N ALA A 5 -3.71 17.05 13.89
CA ALA A 5 -3.23 16.25 12.76
C ALA A 5 -4.38 15.92 11.79
N THR A 6 -5.60 15.76 12.31
CA THR A 6 -6.81 15.54 11.51
C THR A 6 -7.09 16.73 10.59
N ASP A 7 -6.90 17.96 11.07
CA ASP A 7 -7.14 19.17 10.27
C ASP A 7 -6.12 19.27 9.14
N VAL A 8 -4.85 19.00 9.43
CA VAL A 8 -3.76 18.97 8.43
C VAL A 8 -4.03 17.91 7.36
N ILE A 9 -4.44 16.70 7.77
CA ILE A 9 -4.77 15.62 6.83
C ILE A 9 -6.00 16.01 6.00
N SER A 10 -7.04 16.55 6.63
CA SER A 10 -8.27 16.97 5.95
C SER A 10 -7.98 18.04 4.90
N GLU A 11 -7.14 19.01 5.23
CA GLU A 11 -6.68 20.05 4.31
C GLU A 11 -5.87 19.45 3.14
N ALA A 12 -4.89 18.59 3.43
CA ALA A 12 -4.10 17.91 2.41
C ALA A 12 -5.00 17.11 1.44
N LEU A 13 -6.04 16.45 1.96
CA LEU A 13 -7.00 15.68 1.18
C LEU A 13 -7.90 16.52 0.26
N THR A 14 -7.97 17.84 0.44
CA THR A 14 -8.77 18.73 -0.44
C THR A 14 -8.08 19.05 -1.76
N THR A 15 -6.78 18.79 -1.89
CA THR A 15 -6.09 18.91 -3.17
C THR A 15 -6.54 17.81 -4.13
N ALA A 16 -6.53 18.08 -5.44
CA ALA A 16 -6.94 17.11 -6.44
C ALA A 16 -5.95 15.92 -6.45
N THR A 17 -6.42 14.76 -5.96
CA THR A 17 -5.67 13.49 -5.86
C THR A 17 -4.34 13.59 -5.09
N PRO A 18 -4.39 13.80 -3.77
CA PRO A 18 -3.19 13.82 -2.94
C PRO A 18 -2.58 12.43 -2.86
N SER A 19 -1.25 12.37 -2.99
CA SER A 19 -0.48 11.17 -2.69
C SER A 19 -0.28 10.98 -1.20
N ALA A 20 0.13 9.77 -0.78
CA ALA A 20 0.49 9.53 0.61
C ALA A 20 1.68 10.40 1.05
N ASP A 21 2.64 10.67 0.16
CA ASP A 21 3.79 11.52 0.47
C ASP A 21 3.37 12.98 0.69
N ASP A 22 2.41 13.50 -0.09
CA ASP A 22 1.88 14.86 0.10
C ASP A 22 1.27 15.06 1.51
N ILE A 23 0.56 14.03 2.00
CA ILE A 23 -0.03 14.06 3.35
C ILE A 23 1.06 14.00 4.43
N LEU A 24 2.09 13.18 4.24
CA LEU A 24 3.21 13.07 5.18
C LEU A 24 4.03 14.36 5.23
N ASP A 25 4.25 15.02 4.09
CA ASP A 25 4.96 16.29 4.02
C ASP A 25 4.17 17.43 4.66
N ALA A 26 2.84 17.45 4.49
CA ALA A 26 1.96 18.40 5.16
C ALA A 26 2.03 18.25 6.70
N LEU A 27 1.99 17.01 7.20
CA LEU A 27 2.14 16.71 8.62
C LEU A 27 3.51 17.14 9.16
N GLY A 28 4.58 16.87 8.42
CA GLY A 28 5.93 17.31 8.78
C GLY A 28 6.05 18.84 8.83
N THR A 29 5.47 19.54 7.85
CA THR A 29 5.45 21.01 7.80
C THR A 29 4.68 21.62 8.97
N ALA A 30 3.60 20.97 9.40
CA ALA A 30 2.82 21.37 10.57
C ALA A 30 3.50 21.04 11.92
N GLY A 31 4.69 20.43 11.92
CA GLY A 31 5.48 20.14 13.12
C GLY A 31 5.17 18.79 13.77
N TYR A 32 4.40 17.91 13.11
CA TYR A 32 4.18 16.56 13.60
C TYR A 32 5.39 15.65 13.34
N LEU A 33 5.74 14.82 14.32
CA LEU A 33 6.75 13.79 14.15
C LEU A 33 6.21 12.65 13.27
N VAL A 34 6.75 12.53 12.05
CA VAL A 34 6.44 11.42 11.15
C VAL A 34 7.45 10.29 11.38
N ILE A 35 7.03 9.23 12.06
CA ILE A 35 7.86 8.05 12.31
C ILE A 35 7.70 7.08 11.13
N ARG A 36 8.76 6.93 10.32
CA ARG A 36 8.84 5.82 9.36
C ARG A 36 9.37 4.59 10.10
N PRO A 37 8.64 3.46 10.12
CA PRO A 37 9.13 2.27 10.79
C PRO A 37 10.42 1.77 10.14
N GLU A 38 11.38 1.32 10.94
CA GLU A 38 12.63 0.71 10.46
C GLU A 38 12.38 -0.66 9.80
N THR A 39 11.31 -1.32 10.24
CA THR A 39 10.79 -2.53 9.62
C THR A 39 9.75 -2.18 8.56
N GLY A 40 9.54 -3.08 7.59
CA GLY A 40 8.48 -2.90 6.60
C GLY A 40 7.12 -2.59 7.23
N PRO A 41 6.17 -2.03 6.47
CA PRO A 41 4.93 -1.49 7.02
C PRO A 41 4.19 -2.48 7.95
N ALA A 42 3.57 -1.99 9.04
CA ALA A 42 2.89 -2.86 10.02
C ALA A 42 1.76 -3.73 9.44
N TRP A 43 1.26 -3.38 8.25
CA TRP A 43 0.25 -4.16 7.53
C TRP A 43 0.83 -5.33 6.72
N MET A 44 2.16 -5.44 6.63
CA MET A 44 2.87 -6.46 5.86
C MET A 44 2.61 -7.87 6.42
N PRO A 45 2.41 -8.88 5.56
CA PRO A 45 2.27 -10.25 6.02
C PRO A 45 3.60 -10.80 6.55
N VAL A 46 3.57 -11.35 7.78
CA VAL A 46 4.79 -11.88 8.44
C VAL A 46 4.86 -13.41 8.49
N THR A 47 3.74 -14.11 8.25
CA THR A 47 3.71 -15.58 8.30
C THR A 47 4.10 -16.19 6.97
N ALA A 48 4.84 -17.31 7.00
CA ALA A 48 5.27 -18.03 5.80
C ALA A 48 4.11 -18.36 4.84
N ARG A 49 2.95 -18.76 5.39
CA ARG A 49 1.73 -19.03 4.60
C ARG A 49 1.22 -17.78 3.87
N SER A 50 1.23 -16.63 4.52
CA SER A 50 0.76 -15.39 3.90
C SER A 50 1.78 -14.85 2.89
N LEU A 51 3.08 -14.97 3.19
CA LEU A 51 4.15 -14.63 2.24
C LEU A 51 4.04 -15.47 0.96
N ALA A 52 3.79 -16.78 1.06
CA ALA A 52 3.56 -17.63 -0.11
C ALA A 52 2.38 -17.14 -0.99
N LYS A 53 1.34 -16.56 -0.39
CA LYS A 53 0.24 -15.95 -1.14
C LYS A 53 0.66 -14.64 -1.81
N VAL A 54 1.51 -13.84 -1.18
CA VAL A 54 2.07 -12.62 -1.78
C VAL A 54 2.91 -12.97 -3.01
N HIS A 55 3.80 -13.97 -2.90
CA HIS A 55 4.59 -14.46 -4.04
C HIS A 55 3.69 -14.96 -5.18
N LYS A 56 2.71 -15.83 -4.87
CA LYS A 56 1.76 -16.29 -5.89
C LYS A 56 0.99 -15.13 -6.55
N CYS A 57 0.60 -14.13 -5.76
CA CYS A 57 -0.07 -12.93 -6.29
C CYS A 57 0.84 -12.16 -7.26
N ALA A 58 2.12 -11.98 -6.89
CA ALA A 58 3.11 -11.33 -7.73
C ALA A 58 3.33 -12.08 -9.06
N ASP A 59 3.50 -13.41 -9.01
CA ASP A 59 3.69 -14.24 -10.20
C ASP A 59 2.52 -14.09 -11.18
N LEU A 60 1.29 -14.13 -10.69
CA LEU A 60 0.10 -13.98 -11.55
C LEU A 60 0.03 -12.58 -12.17
N LEU A 61 0.35 -11.54 -11.42
CA LEU A 61 0.36 -10.16 -11.94
C LEU A 61 1.46 -9.94 -12.98
N ASN A 62 2.67 -10.48 -12.75
CA ASN A 62 3.78 -10.43 -13.72
C ASN A 62 3.44 -11.20 -15.00
N ASN A 63 2.68 -12.30 -14.90
CA ASN A 63 2.11 -13.03 -16.04
C ASN A 63 0.96 -12.28 -16.75
N GLY A 64 0.69 -11.02 -16.36
CA GLY A 64 -0.29 -10.16 -17.02
C GLY A 64 -1.74 -10.38 -16.59
N ARG A 65 -1.99 -11.15 -15.51
CA ARG A 65 -3.35 -11.29 -14.95
C ARG A 65 -3.82 -9.97 -14.34
N THR A 66 -5.13 -9.70 -14.44
CA THR A 66 -5.75 -8.59 -13.71
C THR A 66 -5.99 -8.96 -12.25
N LEU A 67 -6.14 -7.96 -11.36
CA LEU A 67 -6.46 -8.20 -9.95
C LEU A 67 -7.72 -9.06 -9.74
N GLN A 68 -8.73 -8.91 -10.61
CA GLN A 68 -9.96 -9.72 -10.56
C GLN A 68 -9.69 -11.19 -10.91
N GLN A 69 -8.86 -11.45 -11.92
CA GLN A 69 -8.45 -12.82 -12.29
C GLN A 69 -7.61 -13.46 -11.17
N VAL A 70 -6.70 -12.69 -10.57
CA VAL A 70 -5.89 -13.13 -9.42
C VAL A 70 -6.79 -13.51 -8.24
N ALA A 71 -7.76 -12.65 -7.90
CA ALA A 71 -8.69 -12.91 -6.81
C ALA A 71 -9.48 -14.22 -7.03
N ALA A 72 -10.00 -14.41 -8.25
CA ALA A 72 -10.71 -15.62 -8.64
C ALA A 72 -9.82 -16.87 -8.55
N GLU A 73 -8.60 -16.81 -9.09
CA GLU A 73 -7.67 -17.95 -9.10
C GLU A 73 -7.16 -18.32 -7.71
N MET A 74 -6.91 -17.32 -6.86
CA MET A 74 -6.49 -17.52 -5.48
C MET A 74 -7.66 -17.85 -4.55
N ARG A 75 -8.91 -17.79 -5.03
CA ARG A 75 -10.15 -17.97 -4.25
C ARG A 75 -10.20 -17.03 -3.04
N VAL A 76 -9.88 -15.76 -3.25
CA VAL A 76 -9.93 -14.70 -2.24
C VAL A 76 -10.79 -13.54 -2.74
N SER A 77 -11.19 -12.65 -1.84
CA SER A 77 -11.86 -11.42 -2.24
C SER A 77 -10.91 -10.49 -2.99
N THR A 78 -11.46 -9.62 -3.85
CA THR A 78 -10.68 -8.58 -4.56
C THR A 78 -9.87 -7.73 -3.59
N ARG A 79 -10.47 -7.36 -2.44
CA ARG A 79 -9.76 -6.63 -1.37
C ARG A 79 -8.56 -7.39 -0.80
N GLN A 80 -8.63 -8.71 -0.68
CA GLN A 80 -7.49 -9.51 -0.26
C GLN A 80 -6.41 -9.59 -1.35
N ALA A 81 -6.81 -9.73 -2.61
CA ALA A 81 -5.87 -9.67 -3.74
C ALA A 81 -5.17 -8.30 -3.82
N GLU A 82 -5.87 -7.20 -3.57
CA GLU A 82 -5.30 -5.85 -3.47
C GLU A 82 -4.24 -5.79 -2.36
N ARG A 83 -4.53 -6.31 -1.17
CA ARG A 83 -3.57 -6.37 -0.06
C ARG A 83 -2.33 -7.18 -0.42
N TYR A 84 -2.48 -8.33 -1.06
CA TYR A 84 -1.34 -9.13 -1.52
C TYR A 84 -0.55 -8.39 -2.62
N SER A 85 -1.22 -7.68 -3.52
CA SER A 85 -0.55 -6.87 -4.54
C SER A 85 0.23 -5.70 -3.94
N ALA A 86 -0.31 -5.04 -2.90
CA ALA A 86 0.37 -3.96 -2.20
C ALA A 86 1.63 -4.49 -1.50
N ALA A 87 1.53 -5.62 -0.80
CA ALA A 87 2.68 -6.29 -0.20
C ALA A 87 3.73 -6.70 -1.25
N ALA A 88 3.29 -7.24 -2.39
CA ALA A 88 4.18 -7.63 -3.47
C ALA A 88 4.93 -6.44 -4.09
N ARG A 89 4.27 -5.27 -4.21
CA ARG A 89 4.93 -4.03 -4.67
C ARG A 89 5.96 -3.53 -3.66
N GLU A 90 5.61 -3.54 -2.37
CA GLU A 90 6.52 -3.15 -1.29
C GLU A 90 7.78 -4.04 -1.25
N MET A 91 7.61 -5.34 -1.51
CA MET A 91 8.71 -6.31 -1.60
C MET A 91 9.49 -6.25 -2.93
N GLY A 92 9.09 -5.40 -3.88
CA GLY A 92 9.73 -5.33 -5.21
C GLY A 92 9.52 -6.56 -6.09
N LEU A 93 8.47 -7.36 -5.84
CA LEU A 93 8.19 -8.61 -6.57
C LEU A 93 7.43 -8.40 -7.89
N ILE A 94 6.80 -7.24 -8.09
CA ILE A 94 6.06 -6.92 -9.30
C ILE A 94 6.90 -5.98 -10.16
N GLU A 95 7.20 -6.38 -11.39
CA GLU A 95 7.93 -5.55 -12.32
C GLU A 95 7.07 -4.33 -12.70
N ARG A 96 7.61 -3.11 -12.56
CA ARG A 96 6.97 -1.93 -13.15
C ARG A 96 7.03 -2.12 -14.67
N ARG A 97 5.88 -2.34 -15.31
CA ARG A 97 5.78 -2.21 -16.77
C ARG A 97 6.35 -0.84 -17.14
N ARG A 98 7.48 -0.86 -17.86
CA ARG A 98 8.09 0.32 -18.49
C ARG A 98 7.21 0.82 -19.62
#